data_AF-Q2QPP3-F1
#
_entry.id   AF-Q2QPP3-F1
#
_cell.length_a   1.000
_cell.length_b   1.000
_cell.length_c   1.000
_cell.angle_alpha   90.00
_cell.angle_beta   90.00
_cell.angle_gamma   90.00
#
_symmetry.space_group_name_H-M   'P 1'
#
loop_
_entity.id
_entity.type
_entity.pdbx_description
1 polymer ?
#
loop_
_entity_poly.entity_id
_entity_poly.type
_entity_poly.pdbx_seq_one_letter_code
_entity_poly.pdbx_strand_id
1 'polypeptide(L)'
;MPSKRWRRLWALVPVLRFAVGPGSFADEHGEVDREKFAVSRRDAARRLITAVDATLLARRAAGEGNDVDVMEIALVYSSVDKYYVCSYGMERRYYLHDHRHEADITLSRVDSWLHFVERHVKGSFTLELPLVAPVAAAVAAAEARRAAWLEANTASDTDEGEVIFVEHVAPPADVEEQEEEIDVEVVELPRSTRAEVMSLTLGYATVSVPATGAFRALTDFTLHHAVLDAGSGDDDLRLGHLLSSSCCPRLRRLSLRHVAGVATLRLDAAATLEELRLVHLPDLQWLDVDAPGLRLLRVGGCSRLPYSDSSAMAISAPRLEEFSCESLVDPERLEFNGAAAVRRIKNLEIMSFGDADDNAAAVWLLKNCYAVDHLKVKLEILLAQQDDDDIIKDVPQLPSVTSFTIEASSWFDGHAVGASIAKFIAKCNNIKYLRIDFSGWYNLYCSEPGCLCHQPEDWKDQMISLENLRVVDIRRFAPLDDRRSLVQLLFASSPALDTMHWWRNPS
;
A
#
# COMPACT_ATOMS: atom_id res chain seq x y z
N MET A 1 8.91 25.33 -26.95
CA MET A 1 7.73 26.13 -26.56
C MET A 1 6.58 25.81 -27.50
N PRO A 2 5.34 25.58 -27.03
CA PRO A 2 4.20 25.41 -27.93
C PRO A 2 3.91 26.71 -28.69
N SER A 3 3.51 26.59 -29.96
CA SER A 3 3.23 27.74 -30.83
C SER A 3 2.14 28.65 -30.23
N LYS A 4 2.22 29.97 -30.48
CA LYS A 4 1.23 30.96 -30.01
C LYS A 4 -0.21 30.63 -30.45
N ARG A 5 -0.39 29.86 -31.53
CA ARG A 5 -1.71 29.42 -32.04
C ARG A 5 -2.39 28.42 -31.12
N TRP A 6 -1.64 27.51 -30.49
CA TRP A 6 -2.22 26.48 -29.64
C TRP A 6 -2.65 27.00 -28.27
N ARG A 7 -2.00 28.04 -27.73
CA ARG A 7 -2.32 28.60 -26.40
C ARG A 7 -3.77 29.08 -26.27
N ARG A 8 -4.38 29.57 -27.35
CA ARG A 8 -5.80 29.99 -27.36
C ARG A 8 -6.76 28.81 -27.31
N LEU A 9 -6.40 27.66 -27.88
CA LEU A 9 -7.24 26.46 -27.87
C LEU A 9 -7.27 25.83 -26.48
N TRP A 10 -6.15 25.86 -25.76
CA TRP A 10 -6.05 25.32 -24.39
C TRP A 10 -6.90 26.10 -23.38
N ALA A 11 -7.30 27.33 -23.70
CA ALA A 11 -8.25 28.08 -22.90
C ALA A 11 -9.69 27.55 -23.05
N LEU A 12 -10.01 26.86 -24.15
CA LEU A 12 -11.39 26.53 -24.56
C LEU A 12 -11.74 25.03 -24.50
N VAL A 13 -10.75 24.15 -24.34
CA VAL A 13 -10.97 22.69 -24.36
C VAL A 13 -11.57 22.16 -23.04
N PRO A 14 -12.57 21.27 -23.07
CA PRO A 14 -13.13 20.68 -21.84
C PRO A 14 -12.16 19.77 -21.10
N VAL A 15 -11.08 19.32 -21.76
CA VAL A 15 -10.11 18.38 -21.20
C VAL A 15 -8.71 18.99 -21.20
N LEU A 16 -8.08 19.04 -20.04
CA LEU A 16 -6.66 19.37 -19.85
C LEU A 16 -5.91 18.16 -19.36
N ARG A 17 -4.85 17.77 -20.07
CA ARG A 17 -3.92 16.74 -19.63
C ARG A 17 -2.49 17.23 -19.78
N PHE A 18 -1.78 17.26 -18.66
CA PHE A 18 -0.37 17.57 -18.56
C PHE A 18 0.31 16.37 -17.96
N ALA A 19 0.97 15.55 -18.77
CA ALA A 19 1.64 14.35 -18.30
C ALA A 19 3.08 14.34 -18.76
N VAL A 20 3.99 14.03 -17.85
CA VAL A 20 5.36 13.66 -18.18
C VAL A 20 5.35 12.18 -18.60
N GLY A 21 4.76 11.90 -19.77
CA GLY A 21 4.36 10.54 -20.16
C GLY A 21 5.52 9.53 -20.25
N PRO A 22 5.21 8.20 -20.22
CA PRO A 22 6.20 7.13 -20.31
C PRO A 22 6.94 7.08 -21.67
N GLY A 23 6.40 7.73 -22.70
CA GLY A 23 6.86 7.59 -24.10
C GLY A 23 7.61 8.78 -24.70
N SER A 24 8.07 9.78 -23.93
CA SER A 24 8.94 10.82 -24.50
C SER A 24 10.42 10.43 -24.49
N PHE A 25 10.78 9.35 -23.80
CA PHE A 25 12.18 9.01 -23.53
C PHE A 25 12.45 7.50 -23.38
N ALA A 26 11.43 6.65 -23.50
CA ALA A 26 11.64 5.24 -23.81
C ALA A 26 12.03 5.16 -25.28
N ASP A 27 12.99 4.29 -25.62
CA ASP A 27 13.47 4.02 -26.98
C ASP A 27 14.68 4.84 -27.46
N GLU A 28 15.74 4.96 -26.64
CA GLU A 28 17.09 5.04 -27.20
C GLU A 28 18.01 4.03 -26.50
N HIS A 29 18.00 2.80 -27.02
CA HIS A 29 19.01 1.79 -26.71
C HIS A 29 20.37 2.24 -27.29
N GLY A 30 21.15 2.94 -26.48
CA GLY A 30 22.53 3.31 -26.78
C GLY A 30 23.28 3.69 -25.50
N GLU A 31 24.61 3.78 -25.58
CA GLU A 31 25.45 4.40 -24.56
C GLU A 31 25.09 5.90 -24.44
N VAL A 32 23.98 6.21 -23.79
CA VAL A 32 23.55 7.58 -23.53
C VAL A 32 24.10 8.01 -22.18
N ASP A 33 24.78 9.15 -22.16
CA ASP A 33 25.18 9.87 -20.95
C ASP A 33 23.95 10.05 -20.04
N ARG A 34 23.92 9.27 -18.95
CA ARG A 34 22.81 9.23 -17.98
C ARG A 34 22.52 10.60 -17.39
N GLU A 35 23.53 11.45 -17.25
CA GLU A 35 23.39 12.78 -16.67
C GLU A 35 22.73 13.74 -17.66
N LYS A 36 23.16 13.72 -18.93
CA LYS A 36 22.54 14.48 -20.01
C LYS A 36 21.06 14.13 -20.17
N PHE A 37 20.73 12.84 -20.07
CA PHE A 37 19.36 12.35 -20.13
C PHE A 37 18.51 12.85 -18.95
N ALA A 38 19.06 12.80 -17.72
CA ALA A 38 18.39 13.26 -16.53
C ALA A 38 18.15 14.78 -16.53
N VAL A 39 19.11 15.58 -17.03
CA VAL A 39 18.93 17.03 -17.24
C VAL A 39 17.82 17.32 -18.25
N SER A 40 17.79 16.59 -19.37
CA SER A 40 16.74 16.74 -20.39
C SER A 40 15.34 16.49 -19.82
N ARG A 41 15.19 15.43 -19.01
CA ARG A 41 13.94 15.10 -18.30
C ARG A 41 13.51 16.23 -17.36
N ARG A 42 14.41 16.70 -16.50
CA ARG A 42 14.16 17.86 -15.62
C ARG A 42 13.66 19.07 -16.40
N ASP A 43 14.35 19.43 -17.47
CA ASP A 43 14.01 20.63 -18.25
C ASP A 43 12.66 20.46 -18.97
N ALA A 44 12.31 19.25 -19.39
CA ALA A 44 10.99 18.93 -19.93
C ALA A 44 9.88 19.09 -18.88
N ALA A 45 10.08 18.55 -17.67
CA ALA A 45 9.14 18.71 -16.56
C ALA A 45 8.96 20.20 -16.20
N ARG A 46 10.05 20.98 -16.09
CA ARG A 46 9.97 22.43 -15.83
C ARG A 46 9.17 23.19 -16.89
N ARG A 47 9.35 22.85 -18.17
CA ARG A 47 8.57 23.43 -19.27
C ARG A 47 7.09 23.06 -19.15
N LEU A 48 6.78 21.84 -18.71
CA LEU A 48 5.40 21.38 -18.50
C LEU A 48 4.76 22.11 -17.32
N ILE A 49 5.44 22.21 -16.17
CA ILE A 49 5.00 22.96 -14.99
C ILE A 49 4.68 24.41 -15.38
N THR A 50 5.59 25.06 -16.10
CA THR A 50 5.38 26.44 -16.60
C THR A 50 4.16 26.52 -17.53
N ALA A 51 3.92 25.49 -18.36
CA ALA A 51 2.76 25.43 -19.25
C ALA A 51 1.45 25.22 -18.49
N VAL A 52 1.45 24.43 -17.41
CA VAL A 52 0.32 24.28 -16.49
C VAL A 52 -0.04 25.65 -15.92
N ASP A 53 0.92 26.31 -15.25
CA ASP A 53 0.71 27.61 -14.60
C ASP A 53 0.16 28.65 -15.59
N ALA A 54 0.77 28.76 -16.77
CA ALA A 54 0.33 29.68 -17.80
C ALA A 54 -1.09 29.37 -18.33
N THR A 55 -1.46 28.10 -18.43
CA THR A 55 -2.80 27.69 -18.91
C THR A 55 -3.87 28.00 -17.88
N LEU A 56 -3.65 27.66 -16.61
CA LEU A 56 -4.61 27.91 -15.54
C LEU A 56 -4.78 29.42 -15.31
N LEU A 57 -3.70 30.21 -15.40
CA LEU A 57 -3.76 31.66 -15.34
C LEU A 57 -4.59 32.25 -16.50
N ALA A 58 -4.35 31.79 -17.73
CA ALA A 58 -5.10 32.24 -18.90
C ALA A 58 -6.61 31.93 -18.79
N ARG A 59 -6.95 30.78 -18.18
CA ARG A 59 -8.35 30.40 -17.94
C ARG A 59 -9.03 31.25 -16.88
N ARG A 60 -8.35 31.53 -15.78
CA ARG A 60 -8.86 32.46 -14.76
C ARG A 60 -9.14 33.84 -15.35
N ALA A 61 -8.27 34.32 -16.24
CA ALA A 61 -8.42 35.60 -16.90
C ALA A 61 -9.57 35.66 -17.93
N ALA A 62 -10.02 34.51 -18.45
CA ALA A 62 -11.03 34.44 -19.50
C ALA A 62 -12.49 34.48 -18.99
N GLY A 63 -12.71 34.53 -17.67
CA GLY A 63 -14.05 34.71 -17.06
C GLY A 63 -14.91 33.46 -16.97
N GLU A 64 -16.13 33.62 -16.42
CA GLU A 64 -17.13 32.54 -16.24
C GLU A 64 -17.48 31.86 -17.57
N GLY A 65 -17.51 30.52 -17.58
CA GLY A 65 -17.84 29.70 -18.76
C GLY A 65 -16.70 28.81 -19.29
N ASN A 66 -15.47 28.94 -18.78
CA ASN A 66 -14.33 28.09 -19.16
C ASN A 66 -14.10 26.94 -18.17
N ASP A 67 -15.20 26.34 -17.70
CA ASP A 67 -15.10 25.16 -16.85
C ASP A 67 -14.42 24.00 -17.59
N VAL A 68 -13.75 23.16 -16.83
CA VAL A 68 -12.99 22.01 -17.30
C VAL A 68 -13.71 20.75 -16.84
N ASP A 69 -14.06 19.88 -17.77
CA ASP A 69 -14.68 18.60 -17.44
C ASP A 69 -13.63 17.65 -16.86
N VAL A 70 -12.44 17.60 -17.44
CA VAL A 70 -11.35 16.71 -16.99
C VAL A 70 -10.05 17.49 -16.90
N MET A 71 -9.40 17.46 -15.72
CA MET A 71 -8.09 18.03 -15.51
C MET A 71 -7.13 17.00 -14.92
N GLU A 72 -6.01 16.79 -15.59
CA GLU A 72 -4.97 15.85 -15.19
C GLU A 72 -3.61 16.55 -15.21
N ILE A 73 -2.92 16.56 -14.07
CA ILE A 73 -1.53 16.96 -13.94
C ILE A 73 -0.78 15.75 -13.37
N ALA A 74 0.06 15.12 -14.19
CA ALA A 74 0.90 14.00 -13.83
C ALA A 74 2.38 14.34 -14.07
N LEU A 75 3.09 14.63 -12.98
CA LEU A 75 4.49 15.03 -12.95
C LEU A 75 5.40 13.94 -12.40
N VAL A 76 4.88 12.72 -12.30
CA VAL A 76 5.61 11.51 -11.86
C VAL A 76 6.06 10.73 -13.09
N TYR A 77 7.35 10.42 -13.17
CA TYR A 77 7.88 9.39 -14.06
C TYR A 77 7.51 8.03 -13.46
N SER A 78 6.39 7.45 -13.88
CA SER A 78 6.01 6.08 -13.48
C SER A 78 6.34 5.08 -14.58
N SER A 79 6.70 3.85 -14.22
CA SER A 79 6.58 2.71 -15.13
C SER A 79 5.09 2.44 -15.42
N VAL A 80 4.79 1.65 -16.46
CA VAL A 80 3.40 1.29 -16.83
C VAL A 80 2.64 0.65 -15.65
N ASP A 81 3.37 0.03 -14.73
CA ASP A 81 2.82 -0.69 -13.58
C ASP A 81 2.69 0.15 -12.30
N LYS A 82 3.05 1.46 -12.32
CA LYS A 82 2.98 2.39 -11.17
C LYS A 82 3.49 1.78 -9.85
N TYR A 83 4.63 1.08 -9.89
CA TYR A 83 5.24 0.51 -8.69
C TYR A 83 5.84 1.60 -7.79
N TYR A 84 5.35 1.68 -6.57
CA TYR A 84 5.90 2.48 -5.48
C TYR A 84 6.68 1.56 -4.56
N VAL A 85 7.93 1.91 -4.22
CA VAL A 85 8.71 1.19 -3.22
C VAL A 85 8.63 1.98 -1.93
N CYS A 86 7.94 1.42 -0.93
CA CYS A 86 7.90 1.95 0.42
C CYS A 86 8.62 0.95 1.30
N SER A 87 9.91 1.17 1.57
CA SER A 87 10.64 0.44 2.59
C SER A 87 10.77 1.34 3.82
N TYR A 88 10.10 0.96 4.92
CA TYR A 88 10.40 1.55 6.22
C TYR A 88 11.80 1.07 6.62
N GLY A 89 12.66 2.00 7.04
CA GLY A 89 13.92 1.70 7.72
C GLY A 89 15.14 1.47 6.82
N MET A 90 15.07 0.77 5.69
CA MET A 90 16.26 0.54 4.85
C MET A 90 15.94 0.49 3.35
N GLU A 91 16.63 1.36 2.61
CA GLU A 91 16.79 1.41 1.16
C GLU A 91 15.61 1.82 0.24
N ARG A 92 15.84 3.01 -0.37
CA ARG A 92 15.55 3.47 -1.74
C ARG A 92 14.17 4.05 -2.07
N ARG A 93 14.23 5.33 -2.47
CA ARG A 93 13.39 6.14 -3.38
C ARG A 93 11.89 5.79 -3.41
N TYR A 94 11.09 6.73 -2.89
CA TYR A 94 9.62 6.77 -2.93
C TYR A 94 9.01 6.53 -4.33
N TYR A 95 9.77 6.87 -5.36
CA TYR A 95 9.48 6.53 -6.74
C TYR A 95 10.62 5.73 -7.36
N LEU A 96 10.30 4.76 -8.22
CA LEU A 96 11.29 3.96 -8.94
C LEU A 96 12.29 4.84 -9.74
N HIS A 97 11.84 5.99 -10.22
CA HIS A 97 12.64 6.94 -10.98
C HIS A 97 12.99 8.17 -10.13
N ASP A 98 14.22 8.65 -10.30
CA ASP A 98 14.66 9.95 -9.79
C ASP A 98 13.86 11.05 -10.50
N HIS A 99 13.10 11.82 -9.74
CA HIS A 99 12.48 13.05 -10.22
C HIS A 99 13.56 14.11 -9.94
N ARG A 100 13.82 15.05 -10.85
CA ARG A 100 14.89 16.07 -10.66
C ARG A 100 14.31 17.47 -10.67
N HIS A 101 13.03 17.56 -10.34
CA HIS A 101 12.15 18.71 -10.50
C HIS A 101 11.23 18.89 -9.28
N GLU A 102 11.50 18.21 -8.17
CA GLU A 102 10.80 18.31 -6.88
C GLU A 102 10.93 19.71 -6.30
N ALA A 103 12.11 20.33 -6.46
CA ALA A 103 12.33 21.73 -6.10
C ALA A 103 11.38 22.69 -6.84
N ASP A 104 10.81 22.27 -7.97
CA ASP A 104 9.82 23.03 -8.73
C ASP A 104 8.37 22.69 -8.28
N ILE A 105 8.15 21.82 -7.30
CA ILE A 105 6.81 21.51 -6.76
C ILE A 105 6.66 22.19 -5.40
N THR A 106 6.46 23.51 -5.41
CA THR A 106 6.25 24.30 -4.19
C THR A 106 4.81 24.16 -3.69
N LEU A 107 4.59 24.31 -2.38
CA LEU A 107 3.26 24.17 -1.78
C LEU A 107 2.30 25.27 -2.27
N SER A 108 2.74 26.53 -2.32
CA SER A 108 2.03 27.63 -3.02
C SER A 108 1.55 27.31 -4.44
N ARG A 109 2.31 26.52 -5.19
CA ARG A 109 1.93 26.08 -6.55
C ARG A 109 0.87 24.98 -6.48
N VAL A 110 1.03 24.00 -5.59
CA VAL A 110 0.03 22.96 -5.35
C VAL A 110 -1.30 23.58 -4.92
N ASP A 111 -1.27 24.49 -3.94
CA ASP A 111 -2.43 25.26 -3.47
C ASP A 111 -3.12 26.02 -4.63
N SER A 112 -2.32 26.73 -5.43
CA SER A 112 -2.82 27.40 -6.62
C SER A 112 -3.53 26.44 -7.59
N TRP A 113 -3.05 25.21 -7.77
CA TRP A 113 -3.71 24.23 -8.63
C TRP A 113 -5.02 23.70 -8.02
N LEU A 114 -5.04 23.38 -6.71
CA LEU A 114 -6.25 22.94 -6.02
C LEU A 114 -7.34 24.00 -6.01
N HIS A 115 -6.98 25.26 -5.79
CA HIS A 115 -7.93 26.37 -5.85
C HIS A 115 -8.48 26.61 -7.27
N PHE A 116 -7.71 26.28 -8.33
CA PHE A 116 -8.28 26.27 -9.68
C PHE A 116 -9.36 25.18 -9.82
N VAL A 117 -9.09 23.98 -9.31
CA VAL A 117 -9.98 22.83 -9.39
C VAL A 117 -11.30 23.11 -8.69
N GLU A 118 -11.24 23.66 -7.49
CA GLU A 118 -12.42 24.01 -6.70
C GLU A 118 -13.44 24.83 -7.51
N ARG A 119 -12.96 25.82 -8.27
CA ARG A 119 -13.82 26.77 -8.99
C ARG A 119 -14.19 26.31 -10.40
N HIS A 120 -13.28 25.63 -11.08
CA HIS A 120 -13.37 25.46 -12.54
C HIS A 120 -13.54 24.01 -13.00
N VAL A 121 -13.31 23.00 -12.15
CA VAL A 121 -13.41 21.59 -12.59
C VAL A 121 -14.78 20.99 -12.22
N LYS A 122 -15.41 20.30 -13.17
CA LYS A 122 -16.76 19.70 -13.02
C LYS A 122 -16.86 18.19 -13.12
N GLY A 123 -15.88 17.51 -13.71
CA GLY A 123 -15.92 16.05 -13.84
C GLY A 123 -14.85 15.43 -12.98
N SER A 124 -13.66 15.22 -13.56
CA SER A 124 -12.56 14.57 -12.87
C SER A 124 -11.34 15.45 -12.71
N PHE A 125 -10.69 15.31 -11.56
CA PHE A 125 -9.40 15.91 -11.27
C PHE A 125 -8.39 14.86 -10.79
N THR A 126 -7.23 14.82 -11.46
CA THR A 126 -6.09 14.01 -11.06
C THR A 126 -4.86 14.88 -10.91
N LEU A 127 -4.20 14.76 -9.77
CA LEU A 127 -2.93 15.39 -9.45
C LEU A 127 -1.95 14.33 -9.00
N GLU A 128 -0.92 14.05 -9.80
CA GLU A 128 0.15 13.11 -9.46
C GLU A 128 1.49 13.86 -9.40
N LEU A 129 2.00 14.07 -8.18
CA LEU A 129 3.21 14.87 -7.93
C LEU A 129 4.34 14.01 -7.34
N PRO A 130 5.61 14.28 -7.70
CA PRO A 130 6.73 13.78 -6.92
C PRO A 130 6.75 14.43 -5.53
N LEU A 131 7.79 14.19 -4.72
CA LEU A 131 7.93 14.89 -3.45
C LEU A 131 7.81 16.41 -3.64
N VAL A 132 7.07 17.07 -2.76
CA VAL A 132 7.05 18.54 -2.74
C VAL A 132 8.40 19.08 -2.31
N ALA A 133 8.74 20.29 -2.76
CA ALA A 133 10.04 20.91 -2.54
C ALA A 133 10.57 20.84 -1.09
N PRO A 134 9.78 21.18 -0.04
CA PRO A 134 10.27 21.08 1.34
C PRO A 134 10.57 19.63 1.77
N VAL A 135 9.71 18.67 1.40
CA VAL A 135 9.91 17.25 1.72
C VAL A 135 11.13 16.69 0.99
N ALA A 136 11.29 17.01 -0.30
CA ALA A 136 12.45 16.59 -1.07
C ALA A 136 13.76 17.12 -0.47
N ALA A 137 13.78 18.37 0.00
CA ALA A 137 14.92 18.95 0.68
C ALA A 137 15.23 18.25 2.01
N ALA A 138 14.20 17.95 2.82
CA ALA A 138 14.34 17.24 4.08
C ALA A 138 14.89 15.81 3.88
N VAL A 139 14.35 15.08 2.90
CA VAL A 139 14.83 13.74 2.52
C VAL A 139 16.28 13.79 2.07
N ALA A 140 16.64 14.71 1.17
CA ALA A 140 18.03 14.86 0.71
C ALA A 140 18.99 15.20 1.86
N ALA A 141 18.57 16.03 2.81
CA ALA A 141 19.35 16.33 4.00
C ALA A 141 19.52 15.11 4.92
N ALA A 142 18.46 14.31 5.12
CA ALA A 142 18.53 13.07 5.88
C ALA A 142 19.46 12.04 5.21
N GLU A 143 19.38 11.89 3.89
CA GLU A 143 20.27 11.03 3.10
C GLU A 143 21.74 11.49 3.22
N ALA A 144 22.00 12.80 3.12
CA ALA A 144 23.34 13.35 3.30
C ALA A 144 23.90 13.11 4.71
N ARG A 145 23.09 13.27 5.76
CA ARG A 145 23.48 12.94 7.14
C ARG A 145 23.81 11.46 7.29
N ARG A 146 23.00 10.57 6.72
CA ARG A 146 23.25 9.12 6.72
C ARG A 146 24.53 8.76 5.97
N ALA A 147 24.78 9.37 4.81
CA ALA A 147 26.01 9.16 4.05
C ALA A 147 27.25 9.61 4.85
N ALA A 148 27.20 10.80 5.46
CA ALA A 148 28.28 11.29 6.32
C ALA A 148 28.51 10.39 7.55
N TRP A 149 27.43 9.87 8.16
CA TRP A 149 27.54 8.90 9.26
C TRP A 149 28.18 7.58 8.80
N LEU A 150 27.82 7.07 7.62
CA LEU A 150 28.42 5.86 7.05
C LEU A 150 29.91 6.08 6.76
N GLU A 151 30.29 7.20 6.15
CA GLU A 151 31.70 7.55 5.91
C GLU A 151 32.49 7.66 7.21
N ALA A 152 31.95 8.35 8.23
CA ALA A 152 32.62 8.55 9.51
C ALA A 152 32.81 7.25 10.32
N ASN A 153 31.96 6.24 10.09
CA ASN A 153 31.98 4.97 10.82
C ASN A 153 32.49 3.79 9.96
N THR A 154 33.06 4.07 8.78
CA THR A 154 33.77 3.08 7.98
C THR A 154 35.25 3.06 8.40
N ALA A 155 35.73 2.00 9.05
CA ALA A 155 37.03 1.98 9.71
C ALA A 155 38.25 1.70 8.80
N SER A 156 38.10 0.93 7.72
CA SER A 156 39.14 0.76 6.67
C SER A 156 38.61 -0.07 5.50
N ASP A 157 38.91 0.34 4.27
CA ASP A 157 38.93 -0.54 3.10
C ASP A 157 40.22 -1.38 3.18
N THR A 158 40.12 -2.70 3.26
CA THR A 158 41.30 -3.57 3.10
C THR A 158 41.58 -3.76 1.60
N ASP A 159 42.85 -4.01 1.23
CA ASP A 159 43.25 -4.28 -0.17
C ASP A 159 42.57 -5.50 -0.81
N GLU A 160 41.79 -6.28 -0.04
CA GLU A 160 40.97 -7.42 -0.49
C GLU A 160 39.46 -7.12 -0.59
N GLY A 161 39.01 -5.90 -0.25
CA GLY A 161 37.61 -5.47 -0.39
C GLY A 161 36.67 -5.90 0.74
N GLU A 162 37.19 -6.35 1.89
CA GLU A 162 36.38 -6.59 3.10
C GLU A 162 36.28 -5.33 3.95
N VAL A 163 35.04 -4.84 4.13
CA VAL A 163 34.67 -3.71 5.00
C VAL A 163 34.36 -4.26 6.40
N ILE A 164 35.15 -3.88 7.40
CA ILE A 164 34.89 -4.21 8.81
C ILE A 164 34.12 -3.03 9.44
N PHE A 165 32.83 -3.24 9.76
CA PHE A 165 32.06 -2.30 10.57
C PHE A 165 32.52 -2.42 12.04
N VAL A 166 32.92 -1.30 12.65
CA VAL A 166 33.24 -1.27 14.09
C VAL A 166 31.94 -1.21 14.86
N GLU A 167 31.47 -2.37 15.34
CA GLU A 167 30.28 -2.56 16.19
C GLU A 167 28.96 -2.00 15.63
N HIS A 168 27.87 -2.76 15.77
CA HIS A 168 26.51 -2.28 15.48
C HIS A 168 26.07 -1.23 16.52
N VAL A 169 26.70 -0.06 16.53
CA VAL A 169 26.13 1.11 17.20
C VAL A 169 25.15 1.70 16.19
N ALA A 170 23.87 1.38 16.36
CA ALA A 170 22.81 2.09 15.65
C ALA A 170 23.06 3.60 15.81
N PRO A 171 22.85 4.43 14.77
CA PRO A 171 22.87 5.88 14.95
C PRO A 171 21.98 6.20 16.16
N PRO A 172 22.44 7.02 17.12
CA PRO A 172 21.64 7.33 18.30
C PRO A 172 20.27 7.83 17.81
N ALA A 173 19.19 7.21 18.31
CA ALA A 173 17.82 7.63 18.04
C ALA A 173 17.57 9.07 18.53
N ASP A 174 18.51 9.62 19.29
CA ASP A 174 18.43 10.86 20.06
C ASP A 174 19.27 11.98 19.44
N VAL A 175 19.49 11.99 18.12
CA VAL A 175 19.70 13.30 17.47
C VAL A 175 18.32 13.93 17.41
N GLU A 176 17.90 14.47 18.55
CA GLU A 176 16.72 15.32 18.67
C GLU A 176 16.66 16.16 17.40
N GLU A 177 15.63 15.89 16.61
CA GLU A 177 15.12 16.84 15.66
C GLU A 177 14.98 18.12 16.49
N GLN A 178 15.92 19.05 16.31
CA GLN A 178 15.61 20.43 16.58
C GLN A 178 14.46 20.70 15.63
N GLU A 179 13.24 20.47 16.12
CA GLU A 179 12.02 21.05 15.63
C GLU A 179 12.26 22.56 15.76
N GLU A 180 13.03 23.11 14.81
CA GLU A 180 12.72 24.45 14.37
C GLU A 180 11.22 24.40 14.13
N GLU A 181 10.48 25.26 14.82
CA GLU A 181 9.08 25.59 14.55
C GLU A 181 9.06 26.11 13.11
N ILE A 182 9.14 25.19 12.15
CA ILE A 182 8.99 25.47 10.74
C ILE A 182 7.51 25.77 10.63
N ASP A 183 7.16 27.01 10.26
CA ASP A 183 5.83 27.30 9.74
C ASP A 183 5.57 26.32 8.60
N VAL A 184 4.90 25.21 8.91
CA VAL A 184 4.59 24.18 7.93
C VAL A 184 3.57 24.81 7.01
N GLU A 185 3.98 25.19 5.80
CA GLU A 185 3.05 25.68 4.78
C GLU A 185 2.03 24.56 4.52
N VAL A 186 0.76 24.84 4.81
CA VAL A 186 -0.32 23.84 4.67
C VAL A 186 -1.14 24.14 3.42
N VAL A 187 -1.49 23.09 2.70
CA VAL A 187 -2.36 23.16 1.52
C VAL A 187 -3.76 22.68 1.90
N GLU A 188 -4.81 23.45 1.67
CA GLU A 188 -6.18 22.99 1.99
C GLU A 188 -6.73 22.07 0.89
N LEU A 189 -7.45 21.00 1.26
CA LEU A 189 -8.21 20.21 0.28
C LEU A 189 -9.27 21.08 -0.43
N PRO A 190 -9.45 20.91 -1.76
CA PRO A 190 -10.34 21.76 -2.54
C PRO A 190 -11.81 21.55 -2.14
N ARG A 191 -12.60 22.62 -2.05
CA ARG A 191 -14.02 22.55 -1.63
C ARG A 191 -14.98 22.37 -2.82
N SER A 192 -14.66 21.45 -3.73
CA SER A 192 -15.43 21.30 -4.97
C SER A 192 -16.78 20.64 -4.74
N THR A 193 -17.87 21.32 -5.10
CA THR A 193 -19.22 20.72 -5.10
C THR A 193 -19.54 19.95 -6.37
N ARG A 194 -18.69 20.07 -7.41
CA ARG A 194 -18.98 19.66 -8.79
C ARG A 194 -18.15 18.46 -9.23
N ALA A 195 -16.92 18.33 -8.73
CA ALA A 195 -16.06 17.21 -9.09
C ALA A 195 -16.70 15.87 -8.69
N GLU A 196 -16.81 14.97 -9.66
CA GLU A 196 -17.29 13.60 -9.51
C GLU A 196 -16.16 12.66 -9.07
N VAL A 197 -14.94 12.88 -9.59
CA VAL A 197 -13.78 12.05 -9.29
C VAL A 197 -12.60 12.92 -8.90
N MET A 198 -11.95 12.60 -7.79
CA MET A 198 -10.76 13.31 -7.32
C MET A 198 -9.69 12.31 -6.87
N SER A 199 -8.51 12.41 -7.50
CA SER A 199 -7.34 11.59 -7.18
C SER A 199 -6.12 12.49 -6.94
N LEU A 200 -5.67 12.55 -5.70
CA LEU A 200 -4.60 13.42 -5.24
C LEU A 200 -3.41 12.59 -4.73
N THR A 201 -2.29 12.65 -5.43
CA THR A 201 -0.99 12.17 -4.97
C THR A 201 -0.10 13.38 -4.74
N LEU A 202 0.07 13.76 -3.47
CA LEU A 202 0.54 15.09 -3.09
C LEU A 202 2.01 15.13 -2.61
N GLY A 203 2.79 14.07 -2.86
CA GLY A 203 4.23 14.10 -2.58
C GLY A 203 4.58 14.38 -1.11
N TYR A 204 3.74 13.93 -0.18
CA TYR A 204 3.77 14.19 1.26
C TYR A 204 3.64 15.68 1.64
N ALA A 205 2.93 16.47 0.84
CA ALA A 205 2.46 17.78 1.28
C ALA A 205 1.66 17.66 2.58
N THR A 206 1.85 18.62 3.48
CA THR A 206 0.96 18.82 4.62
C THR A 206 -0.34 19.44 4.14
N VAL A 207 -1.45 18.82 4.51
CA VAL A 207 -2.78 19.11 3.99
C VAL A 207 -3.76 19.32 5.13
N SER A 208 -4.51 20.42 5.06
CA SER A 208 -5.62 20.66 5.99
C SER A 208 -6.94 20.22 5.40
N VAL A 209 -7.83 19.77 6.28
CA VAL A 209 -9.20 19.38 5.92
C VAL A 209 -10.12 20.59 6.10
N PRO A 210 -10.86 21.01 5.05
CA PRO A 210 -11.71 22.19 5.14
C PRO A 210 -12.80 22.00 6.20
N ALA A 211 -12.89 22.95 7.13
CA ALA A 211 -13.86 22.91 8.23
C ALA A 211 -15.34 22.93 7.76
N THR A 212 -15.58 23.41 6.54
CA THR A 212 -16.89 23.40 5.89
C THR A 212 -16.74 23.09 4.41
N GLY A 213 -17.64 22.29 3.86
CA GLY A 213 -17.60 21.90 2.46
C GLY A 213 -18.46 20.67 2.21
N ALA A 214 -19.05 20.57 1.02
CA ALA A 214 -19.82 19.39 0.62
C ALA A 214 -19.43 18.98 -0.79
N PHE A 215 -18.84 17.80 -0.91
CA PHE A 215 -18.56 17.15 -2.18
C PHE A 215 -19.81 16.45 -2.74
N ARG A 216 -20.81 17.25 -3.12
CA ARG A 216 -22.15 16.73 -3.50
C ARG A 216 -22.14 15.80 -4.72
N ALA A 217 -21.22 16.02 -5.65
CA ALA A 217 -21.10 15.23 -6.87
C ALA A 217 -20.11 14.06 -6.74
N LEU A 218 -19.25 14.05 -5.72
CA LEU A 218 -18.10 13.16 -5.62
C LEU A 218 -18.55 11.71 -5.41
N THR A 219 -18.14 10.86 -6.35
CA THR A 219 -18.32 9.40 -6.30
C THR A 219 -17.04 8.68 -5.90
N ASP A 220 -15.89 9.30 -6.17
CA ASP A 220 -14.58 8.68 -6.04
C ASP A 220 -13.57 9.66 -5.42
N PHE A 221 -13.03 9.30 -4.26
CA PHE A 221 -11.97 10.05 -3.62
C PHE A 221 -10.75 9.17 -3.37
N THR A 222 -9.58 9.60 -3.87
CA THR A 222 -8.29 9.00 -3.56
C THR A 222 -7.33 10.07 -3.05
N LEU A 223 -6.76 9.83 -1.87
CA LEU A 223 -5.66 10.60 -1.31
C LEU A 223 -4.45 9.68 -1.13
N HIS A 224 -3.31 10.10 -1.67
CA HIS A 224 -2.09 9.32 -1.74
C HIS A 224 -0.88 10.19 -1.36
N HIS A 225 0.09 9.66 -0.62
CA HIS A 225 1.31 10.39 -0.23
C HIS A 225 0.99 11.81 0.26
N ALA A 226 0.35 11.93 1.42
CA ALA A 226 -0.02 13.21 2.03
C ALA A 226 0.17 13.12 3.55
N VAL A 227 0.26 14.26 4.22
CA VAL A 227 0.29 14.36 5.68
C VAL A 227 -0.88 15.23 6.10
N LEU A 228 -1.80 14.75 6.92
CA LEU A 228 -2.82 15.62 7.49
C LEU A 228 -2.22 16.51 8.57
N ASP A 229 -2.62 17.77 8.58
CA ASP A 229 -2.19 18.74 9.57
C ASP A 229 -2.78 18.41 10.95
N ALA A 230 -1.93 17.85 11.83
CA ALA A 230 -2.30 17.55 13.21
C ALA A 230 -2.37 18.82 14.09
N GLY A 231 -1.82 19.96 13.65
CA GLY A 231 -1.70 21.19 14.43
C GLY A 231 -3.02 21.90 14.73
N SER A 232 -4.11 21.57 14.01
CA SER A 232 -5.43 22.16 14.21
C SER A 232 -6.29 21.44 15.27
N GLY A 233 -5.83 20.28 15.77
CA GLY A 233 -6.47 19.49 16.82
C GLY A 233 -7.69 18.64 16.41
N ASP A 234 -8.26 18.84 15.22
CA ASP A 234 -9.53 18.20 14.80
C ASP A 234 -9.55 17.65 13.36
N ASP A 235 -8.46 17.75 12.59
CA ASP A 235 -8.51 17.48 11.13
C ASP A 235 -8.87 16.02 10.78
N ASP A 236 -8.52 15.06 11.64
CA ASP A 236 -8.95 13.66 11.53
C ASP A 236 -10.47 13.49 11.66
N LEU A 237 -11.06 14.19 12.64
CA LEU A 237 -12.51 14.22 12.84
C LEU A 237 -13.21 14.93 11.68
N ARG A 238 -12.57 15.99 11.15
CA ARG A 238 -13.07 16.72 9.97
C ARG A 238 -13.03 15.85 8.74
N LEU A 239 -12.01 15.00 8.56
CA LEU A 239 -11.95 14.10 7.40
C LEU A 239 -13.12 13.13 7.42
N GLY A 240 -13.41 12.51 8.57
CA GLY A 240 -14.58 11.67 8.76
C GLY A 240 -15.89 12.39 8.44
N HIS A 241 -16.07 13.61 8.98
CA HIS A 241 -17.25 14.43 8.72
C HIS A 241 -17.41 14.80 7.23
N LEU A 242 -16.32 15.21 6.59
CA LEU A 242 -16.29 15.63 5.19
C LEU A 242 -16.62 14.46 4.24
N LEU A 243 -16.28 13.23 4.63
CA LEU A 243 -16.56 12.00 3.89
C LEU A 243 -17.90 11.35 4.28
N SER A 244 -18.62 11.86 5.27
CA SER A 244 -19.95 11.40 5.66
C SER A 244 -20.97 11.60 4.54
N SER A 245 -22.11 10.89 4.58
CA SER A 245 -23.18 11.06 3.58
C SER A 245 -23.76 12.47 3.49
N SER A 246 -23.63 13.28 4.55
CA SER A 246 -24.11 14.67 4.56
C SER A 246 -23.30 15.57 3.61
N CYS A 247 -21.99 15.35 3.55
CA CYS A 247 -21.06 16.08 2.70
C CYS A 247 -20.80 15.36 1.36
N CYS A 248 -20.81 14.03 1.37
CA CYS A 248 -20.49 13.14 0.26
C CYS A 248 -21.64 12.14 -0.07
N PRO A 249 -22.84 12.61 -0.44
CA PRO A 249 -24.03 11.75 -0.60
C PRO A 249 -23.96 10.77 -1.77
N ARG A 250 -22.93 10.85 -2.62
CA ARG A 250 -22.75 9.99 -3.80
C ARG A 250 -21.46 9.17 -3.75
N LEU A 251 -20.68 9.29 -2.67
CA LEU A 251 -19.37 8.65 -2.57
C LEU A 251 -19.53 7.14 -2.53
N ARG A 252 -18.87 6.47 -3.47
CA ARG A 252 -18.87 5.01 -3.64
C ARG A 252 -17.51 4.40 -3.37
N ARG A 253 -16.42 5.11 -3.69
CA ARG A 253 -15.06 4.60 -3.53
C ARG A 253 -14.20 5.61 -2.79
N LEU A 254 -13.63 5.16 -1.68
CA LEU A 254 -12.71 5.92 -0.85
C LEU A 254 -11.38 5.16 -0.73
N SER A 255 -10.27 5.82 -1.05
CA SER A 255 -8.94 5.25 -0.90
C SER A 255 -7.99 6.24 -0.25
N LEU A 256 -7.47 5.90 0.93
CA LEU A 256 -6.38 6.60 1.60
C LEU A 256 -5.15 5.69 1.57
N ARG A 257 -4.06 6.16 0.96
CA ARG A 257 -2.83 5.36 0.79
C ARG A 257 -1.57 6.15 1.12
N HIS A 258 -0.70 5.65 2.00
CA HIS A 258 0.50 6.37 2.42
C HIS A 258 0.16 7.78 2.95
N VAL A 259 -0.85 7.87 3.82
CA VAL A 259 -1.28 9.14 4.42
C VAL A 259 -0.92 9.13 5.91
N ALA A 260 -0.07 10.07 6.32
CA ALA A 260 0.28 10.28 7.71
C ALA A 260 -0.63 11.33 8.36
N GLY A 261 -0.60 11.42 9.69
CA GLY A 261 -1.41 12.36 10.47
C GLY A 261 -2.84 11.87 10.76
N VAL A 262 -3.26 10.73 10.23
CA VAL A 262 -4.58 10.13 10.49
C VAL A 262 -4.53 9.18 11.67
N ALA A 263 -4.72 9.69 12.88
CA ALA A 263 -4.81 8.90 14.11
C ALA A 263 -6.18 8.24 14.27
N THR A 264 -7.26 8.96 13.94
CA THR A 264 -8.64 8.49 14.08
C THR A 264 -9.43 8.63 12.78
N LEU A 265 -10.10 7.56 12.33
CA LEU A 265 -11.01 7.63 11.20
C LEU A 265 -12.39 7.12 11.59
N ARG A 266 -13.39 8.02 11.52
CA ARG A 266 -14.80 7.70 11.76
C ARG A 266 -15.64 8.00 10.52
N LEU A 267 -16.27 6.99 9.96
CA LEU A 267 -17.14 7.11 8.78
C LEU A 267 -18.59 6.81 9.20
N ASP A 268 -19.32 7.84 9.62
CA ASP A 268 -20.73 7.72 10.00
C ASP A 268 -21.67 7.81 8.79
N ALA A 269 -22.70 6.96 8.78
CA ALA A 269 -23.81 7.00 7.83
C ALA A 269 -23.37 7.03 6.36
N ALA A 270 -22.26 6.36 6.01
CA ALA A 270 -21.69 6.33 4.66
C ALA A 270 -22.44 5.32 3.76
N ALA A 271 -23.76 5.49 3.62
CA ALA A 271 -24.66 4.49 3.04
C ALA A 271 -24.39 4.17 1.56
N THR A 272 -23.82 5.10 0.80
CA THR A 272 -23.48 4.91 -0.62
C THR A 272 -22.10 4.32 -0.85
N LEU A 273 -21.26 4.24 0.20
CA LEU A 273 -19.89 3.77 0.09
C LEU A 273 -19.89 2.27 -0.20
N GLU A 274 -19.30 1.87 -1.32
CA GLU A 274 -19.21 0.49 -1.80
C GLU A 274 -17.80 -0.08 -1.59
N GLU A 275 -16.75 0.76 -1.67
CA GLU A 275 -15.35 0.37 -1.46
C GLU A 275 -14.60 1.33 -0.54
N LEU A 276 -13.90 0.77 0.45
CA LEU A 276 -13.00 1.47 1.36
C LEU A 276 -11.62 0.83 1.35
N ARG A 277 -10.58 1.61 1.06
CA ARG A 277 -9.18 1.16 1.07
C ARG A 277 -8.35 2.08 1.95
N LEU A 278 -7.83 1.52 3.03
CA LEU A 278 -6.94 2.15 3.99
C LEU A 278 -5.62 1.39 3.96
N VAL A 279 -4.59 1.98 3.38
CA VAL A 279 -3.30 1.29 3.15
C VAL A 279 -2.15 2.18 3.57
N HIS A 280 -1.25 1.68 4.42
CA HIS A 280 -0.11 2.46 4.92
C HIS A 280 -0.55 3.78 5.58
N LEU A 281 -1.34 3.67 6.65
CA LEU A 281 -1.71 4.79 7.53
C LEU A 281 -0.94 4.61 8.85
N PRO A 282 0.29 5.13 8.97
CA PRO A 282 1.19 4.80 10.07
C PRO A 282 0.69 5.28 11.44
N ASP A 283 -0.13 6.33 11.46
CA ASP A 283 -0.63 6.93 12.70
C ASP A 283 -1.97 6.35 13.18
N LEU A 284 -2.66 5.56 12.33
CA LEU A 284 -4.03 5.10 12.56
C LEU A 284 -4.10 4.16 13.77
N GLN A 285 -4.82 4.60 14.79
CA GLN A 285 -5.05 3.91 16.06
C GLN A 285 -6.53 3.62 16.31
N TRP A 286 -7.43 4.31 15.61
CA TRP A 286 -8.87 4.12 15.77
C TRP A 286 -9.60 4.13 14.43
N LEU A 287 -10.45 3.12 14.21
CA LEU A 287 -11.30 3.01 13.02
C LEU A 287 -12.74 2.64 13.42
N ASP A 288 -13.68 3.50 13.04
CA ASP A 288 -15.12 3.28 13.19
C ASP A 288 -15.81 3.48 11.83
N VAL A 289 -16.53 2.46 11.36
CA VAL A 289 -17.13 2.44 10.03
C VAL A 289 -18.59 2.02 10.12
N ASP A 290 -19.50 2.97 9.88
CA ASP A 290 -20.92 2.71 9.62
C ASP A 290 -21.22 2.93 8.14
N ALA A 291 -21.09 1.86 7.36
CA ALA A 291 -21.24 1.86 5.92
C ALA A 291 -22.08 0.65 5.46
N PRO A 292 -23.42 0.73 5.55
CA PRO A 292 -24.30 -0.41 5.26
C PRO A 292 -24.27 -0.88 3.80
N GLY A 293 -23.79 -0.03 2.87
CA GLY A 293 -23.59 -0.34 1.47
C GLY A 293 -22.23 -0.97 1.13
N LEU A 294 -21.30 -1.05 2.11
CA LEU A 294 -19.92 -1.43 1.86
C LEU A 294 -19.79 -2.88 1.43
N ARG A 295 -19.10 -3.12 0.32
CA ARG A 295 -18.86 -4.44 -0.28
C ARG A 295 -17.41 -4.85 -0.22
N LEU A 296 -16.48 -3.89 -0.23
CA LEU A 296 -15.05 -4.12 -0.14
C LEU A 296 -14.42 -3.25 0.94
N LEU A 297 -13.71 -3.90 1.86
CA LEU A 297 -12.88 -3.24 2.86
C LEU A 297 -11.44 -3.75 2.72
N ARG A 298 -10.48 -2.83 2.57
CA ARG A 298 -9.06 -3.14 2.65
C ARG A 298 -8.42 -2.32 3.76
N VAL A 299 -7.79 -2.97 4.72
CA VAL A 299 -6.97 -2.38 5.78
C VAL A 299 -5.60 -3.06 5.75
N GLY A 300 -4.54 -2.33 5.43
CA GLY A 300 -3.19 -2.93 5.35
C GLY A 300 -2.08 -1.95 5.70
N GLY A 301 -0.99 -2.45 6.28
CA GLY A 301 0.15 -1.61 6.69
C GLY A 301 -0.21 -0.49 7.67
N CYS A 302 -1.19 -0.70 8.56
CA CYS A 302 -1.58 0.26 9.60
C CYS A 302 -1.01 -0.22 10.95
N SER A 303 0.28 -0.01 11.17
CA SER A 303 1.06 -0.69 12.22
C SER A 303 0.67 -0.32 13.65
N ARG A 304 0.12 0.88 13.89
CA ARG A 304 -0.35 1.29 15.22
C ARG A 304 -1.75 0.79 15.56
N LEU A 305 -2.51 0.33 14.57
CA LEU A 305 -3.90 -0.08 14.76
C LEU A 305 -4.02 -1.26 15.76
N PRO A 306 -3.23 -2.35 15.64
CA PRO A 306 -3.31 -3.48 16.57
C PRO A 306 -2.95 -3.15 18.03
N TYR A 307 -2.09 -2.15 18.24
CA TYR A 307 -1.56 -1.77 19.56
C TYR A 307 -2.30 -0.59 20.20
N SER A 308 -3.47 -0.22 19.68
CA SER A 308 -4.27 0.86 20.26
C SER A 308 -4.69 0.50 21.69
N ASP A 309 -4.63 1.43 22.65
CA ASP A 309 -5.11 1.24 24.04
C ASP A 309 -6.58 1.68 24.25
N SER A 310 -7.26 2.08 23.18
CA SER A 310 -8.57 2.76 23.22
C SER A 310 -9.78 1.80 23.45
N SER A 311 -11.01 2.30 23.47
CA SER A 311 -12.25 1.49 23.64
C SER A 311 -12.51 0.45 22.52
N ALA A 312 -13.71 -0.15 22.42
CA ALA A 312 -14.05 -1.05 21.32
C ALA A 312 -14.29 -0.29 20.00
N MET A 313 -13.66 -0.76 18.92
CA MET A 313 -13.86 -0.28 17.53
C MET A 313 -15.06 -0.98 16.89
N ALA A 314 -15.68 -0.34 15.89
CA ALA A 314 -16.85 -0.89 15.21
C ALA A 314 -16.73 -0.85 13.68
N ILE A 315 -17.13 -1.95 13.04
CA ILE A 315 -17.27 -2.06 11.58
C ILE A 315 -18.66 -2.62 11.30
N SER A 316 -19.58 -1.72 10.98
CA SER A 316 -20.95 -2.00 10.54
C SER A 316 -21.02 -2.00 9.01
N ALA A 317 -20.87 -3.20 8.42
CA ALA A 317 -20.86 -3.42 6.98
C ALA A 317 -21.57 -4.74 6.63
N PRO A 318 -22.91 -4.84 6.81
CA PRO A 318 -23.68 -6.07 6.64
C PRO A 318 -23.68 -6.66 5.22
N ARG A 319 -23.18 -5.91 4.22
CA ARG A 319 -23.07 -6.34 2.82
C ARG A 319 -21.62 -6.58 2.38
N LEU A 320 -20.68 -6.68 3.32
CA LEU A 320 -19.27 -6.84 3.01
C LEU A 320 -19.01 -8.19 2.33
N GLU A 321 -18.56 -8.17 1.08
CA GLU A 321 -18.28 -9.37 0.28
C GLU A 321 -16.79 -9.72 0.28
N GLU A 322 -15.94 -8.71 0.27
CA GLU A 322 -14.48 -8.83 0.27
C GLU A 322 -13.85 -8.06 1.42
N PHE A 323 -13.07 -8.77 2.24
CA PHE A 323 -12.30 -8.17 3.31
C PHE A 323 -10.81 -8.49 3.11
N SER A 324 -9.98 -7.45 2.96
CA SER A 324 -8.54 -7.60 2.96
C SER A 324 -7.95 -6.94 4.20
N CYS A 325 -7.26 -7.72 5.03
CA CYS A 325 -6.76 -7.27 6.31
C CYS A 325 -5.38 -7.85 6.61
N GLU A 326 -4.38 -7.00 6.79
CA GLU A 326 -3.03 -7.40 7.25
C GLU A 326 -2.84 -7.11 8.74
N SER A 327 -3.43 -6.01 9.23
CA SER A 327 -3.35 -5.60 10.63
C SER A 327 -4.77 -5.39 11.14
N LEU A 328 -5.23 -6.26 12.05
CA LEU A 328 -6.51 -6.10 12.76
C LEU A 328 -6.26 -5.90 14.23
N VAL A 329 -7.21 -5.20 14.86
CA VAL A 329 -7.25 -5.08 16.31
C VAL A 329 -7.64 -6.41 16.96
N ASP A 330 -7.37 -6.50 18.25
CA ASP A 330 -7.81 -7.61 19.09
C ASP A 330 -9.31 -7.92 18.86
N PRO A 331 -9.66 -9.19 18.59
CA PRO A 331 -11.03 -9.69 18.52
C PRO A 331 -11.98 -9.22 19.62
N GLU A 332 -11.52 -9.12 20.87
CA GLU A 332 -12.34 -8.72 22.01
C GLU A 332 -12.77 -7.26 21.94
N ARG A 333 -12.11 -6.48 21.07
CA ARG A 333 -12.26 -5.03 20.93
C ARG A 333 -12.85 -4.62 19.60
N LEU A 334 -13.33 -5.58 18.80
CA LEU A 334 -13.93 -5.33 17.49
C LEU A 334 -15.39 -5.76 17.43
N GLU A 335 -16.30 -4.79 17.33
CA GLU A 335 -17.67 -5.04 16.94
C GLU A 335 -17.77 -5.13 15.41
N PHE A 336 -18.00 -6.33 14.87
CA PHE A 336 -18.06 -6.55 13.42
C PHE A 336 -19.41 -7.08 12.95
N ASN A 337 -20.20 -6.22 12.32
CA ASN A 337 -21.49 -6.56 11.72
C ASN A 337 -21.35 -6.71 10.19
N GLY A 338 -20.56 -7.68 9.76
CA GLY A 338 -20.35 -8.01 8.33
C GLY A 338 -19.95 -9.46 8.05
N ALA A 339 -19.53 -10.20 9.08
CA ALA A 339 -18.89 -11.52 8.94
C ALA A 339 -19.69 -12.54 8.11
N ALA A 340 -21.02 -12.56 8.25
CA ALA A 340 -21.89 -13.50 7.54
C ALA A 340 -21.94 -13.28 6.01
N ALA A 341 -21.63 -12.08 5.54
CA ALA A 341 -21.65 -11.73 4.11
C ALA A 341 -20.30 -11.97 3.42
N VAL A 342 -19.20 -12.02 4.18
CA VAL A 342 -17.84 -12.11 3.63
C VAL A 342 -17.66 -13.43 2.89
N ARG A 343 -17.34 -13.33 1.59
CA ARG A 343 -17.02 -14.46 0.72
C ARG A 343 -15.53 -14.57 0.42
N ARG A 344 -14.84 -13.42 0.42
CA ARG A 344 -13.43 -13.34 0.05
C ARG A 344 -12.62 -12.69 1.16
N ILE A 345 -11.62 -13.41 1.67
CA ILE A 345 -10.60 -12.84 2.56
C ILE A 345 -9.27 -12.78 1.80
N LYS A 346 -8.58 -11.63 1.85
CA LYS A 346 -7.30 -11.44 1.15
C LYS A 346 -6.20 -10.80 1.99
N ASN A 347 -4.96 -11.21 1.73
CA ASN A 347 -3.76 -10.75 2.43
C ASN A 347 -3.86 -10.94 3.95
N LEU A 348 -4.59 -11.96 4.41
CA LEU A 348 -4.63 -12.28 5.83
C LEU A 348 -3.24 -12.76 6.25
N GLU A 349 -2.58 -12.02 7.13
CA GLU A 349 -1.26 -12.39 7.65
C GLU A 349 -1.42 -13.45 8.73
N ILE A 350 -0.66 -14.54 8.60
CA ILE A 350 -0.65 -15.65 9.54
C ILE A 350 0.80 -16.05 9.76
N MET A 351 1.18 -16.12 11.03
CA MET A 351 2.48 -16.60 11.48
C MET A 351 2.44 -18.12 11.61
N SER A 352 3.50 -18.81 11.18
CA SER A 352 3.57 -20.27 11.40
C SER A 352 3.96 -20.65 12.82
N PHE A 353 4.83 -19.86 13.44
CA PHE A 353 5.34 -20.01 14.79
C PHE A 353 5.30 -18.65 15.48
N GLY A 354 5.09 -18.66 16.79
CA GLY A 354 5.06 -17.44 17.61
C GLY A 354 4.27 -17.66 18.90
N ASP A 355 3.86 -16.56 19.51
CA ASP A 355 3.00 -16.57 20.68
C ASP A 355 1.56 -16.92 20.28
N ALA A 356 0.80 -17.51 21.22
CA ALA A 356 -0.58 -17.94 20.97
C ALA A 356 -1.49 -16.81 20.46
N ASP A 357 -1.17 -15.56 20.79
CA ASP A 357 -1.95 -14.38 20.46
C ASP A 357 -1.56 -13.75 19.11
N ASP A 358 -0.42 -14.12 18.51
CA ASP A 358 0.06 -13.53 17.24
C ASP A 358 -0.94 -13.71 16.09
N ASN A 359 -1.63 -14.86 16.07
CA ASN A 359 -2.67 -15.18 15.10
C ASN A 359 -4.10 -14.90 15.59
N ALA A 360 -4.31 -14.35 16.79
CA ALA A 360 -5.62 -14.26 17.44
C ALA A 360 -6.66 -13.54 16.56
N ALA A 361 -6.29 -12.38 16.00
CA ALA A 361 -7.16 -11.59 15.13
C ALA A 361 -7.53 -12.35 13.84
N ALA A 362 -6.54 -13.01 13.22
CA ALA A 362 -6.74 -13.80 12.01
C ALA A 362 -7.63 -15.02 12.25
N VAL A 363 -7.37 -15.75 13.35
CA VAL A 363 -8.15 -16.92 13.77
C VAL A 363 -9.59 -16.53 14.08
N TRP A 364 -9.81 -15.43 14.79
CA TRP A 364 -11.15 -14.93 15.06
C TRP A 364 -11.90 -14.59 13.77
N LEU A 365 -11.24 -13.92 12.82
CA LEU A 365 -11.87 -13.55 11.55
C LEU A 365 -12.31 -14.81 10.79
N LEU A 366 -11.45 -15.82 10.71
CA LEU A 366 -11.73 -17.10 10.07
C LEU A 366 -12.85 -17.89 10.76
N LYS A 367 -12.96 -17.82 12.10
CA LYS A 367 -14.05 -18.43 12.87
C LYS A 367 -15.40 -17.75 12.61
N ASN A 368 -15.41 -16.42 12.48
CA ASN A 368 -16.64 -15.64 12.34
C ASN A 368 -17.11 -15.52 10.88
N CYS A 369 -16.19 -15.53 9.91
CA CYS A 369 -16.50 -15.47 8.48
C CYS A 369 -16.68 -16.87 7.86
N TYR A 370 -17.65 -17.64 8.35
CA TYR A 370 -17.91 -19.04 7.94
C TYR A 370 -18.33 -19.22 6.46
N ALA A 371 -18.69 -18.12 5.81
CA ALA A 371 -19.21 -18.04 4.45
C ALA A 371 -18.11 -17.89 3.37
N VAL A 372 -16.84 -17.82 3.79
CA VAL A 372 -15.67 -17.59 2.94
C VAL A 372 -15.41 -18.77 2.02
N ASP A 373 -15.39 -18.51 0.71
CA ASP A 373 -15.10 -19.49 -0.33
C ASP A 373 -13.78 -19.19 -1.08
N HIS A 374 -13.28 -17.94 -1.03
CA HIS A 374 -11.97 -17.55 -1.53
C HIS A 374 -11.09 -17.01 -0.40
N LEU A 375 -9.99 -17.69 -0.12
CA LEU A 375 -9.03 -17.29 0.90
C LEU A 375 -7.67 -17.00 0.25
N LYS A 376 -7.09 -15.84 0.56
CA LYS A 376 -5.69 -15.52 0.28
C LYS A 376 -4.97 -15.14 1.57
N VAL A 377 -3.97 -15.94 1.94
CA VAL A 377 -3.15 -15.78 3.15
C VAL A 377 -1.72 -15.40 2.76
N LYS A 378 -1.11 -14.52 3.55
CA LYS A 378 0.34 -14.32 3.62
C LYS A 378 0.84 -15.12 4.82
N LEU A 379 1.58 -16.19 4.55
CA LEU A 379 2.10 -17.09 5.57
C LEU A 379 3.56 -16.69 5.86
N GLU A 380 3.77 -16.05 6.99
CA GLU A 380 5.10 -15.68 7.48
C GLU A 380 5.70 -16.84 8.27
N ILE A 381 6.85 -17.32 7.79
CA ILE A 381 7.56 -18.48 8.36
C ILE A 381 8.83 -17.96 9.00
N LEU A 382 8.70 -17.58 10.28
CA LEU A 382 9.82 -17.11 11.08
C LEU A 382 10.60 -18.27 11.72
N LEU A 383 11.80 -17.94 12.19
CA LEU A 383 12.59 -18.83 13.04
C LEU A 383 11.87 -19.00 14.38
N ALA A 384 11.38 -20.21 14.65
CA ALA A 384 10.87 -20.56 15.96
C ALA A 384 11.99 -20.45 17.01
N GLN A 385 11.81 -19.56 17.99
CA GLN A 385 12.63 -19.48 19.20
C GLN A 385 12.28 -20.62 20.16
N GLN A 386 13.11 -20.88 21.19
CA GLN A 386 12.96 -22.06 22.07
C GLN A 386 11.58 -22.21 22.72
N ASP A 387 10.81 -21.14 22.84
CA ASP A 387 9.47 -21.11 23.46
C ASP A 387 8.33 -20.92 22.45
N ASP A 388 8.61 -20.82 21.14
CA ASP A 388 7.60 -20.57 20.12
C ASP A 388 6.75 -21.83 19.85
N ASP A 389 5.44 -21.65 19.83
CA ASP A 389 4.48 -22.71 19.54
C ASP A 389 4.12 -22.76 18.05
N ASP A 390 3.76 -23.95 17.53
CA ASP A 390 3.09 -24.04 16.23
C ASP A 390 1.65 -23.52 16.35
N ILE A 391 1.44 -22.28 15.93
CA ILE A 391 0.17 -21.54 16.04
C ILE A 391 -0.74 -21.72 14.82
N ILE A 392 -0.33 -22.49 13.80
CA ILE A 392 -1.25 -22.93 12.73
C ILE A 392 -2.29 -23.91 13.30
N LYS A 393 -1.97 -24.60 14.40
CA LYS A 393 -2.90 -25.53 15.07
C LYS A 393 -4.23 -24.86 15.43
N ASP A 394 -4.21 -23.57 15.76
CA ASP A 394 -5.36 -22.78 16.22
C ASP A 394 -6.25 -22.27 15.08
N VAL A 395 -5.77 -22.33 13.83
CA VAL A 395 -6.58 -22.04 12.64
C VAL A 395 -7.74 -23.05 12.56
N PRO A 396 -8.99 -22.58 12.42
CA PRO A 396 -10.16 -23.46 12.37
C PRO A 396 -10.18 -24.30 11.08
N GLN A 397 -11.03 -25.33 11.05
CA GLN A 397 -11.36 -26.00 9.80
C GLN A 397 -12.20 -25.07 8.91
N LEU A 398 -11.88 -25.03 7.63
CA LEU A 398 -12.44 -24.09 6.63
C LEU A 398 -13.11 -24.87 5.47
N PRO A 399 -14.21 -25.59 5.74
CA PRO A 399 -14.84 -26.47 4.74
C PRO A 399 -15.51 -25.71 3.58
N SER A 400 -15.82 -24.43 3.76
CA SER A 400 -16.42 -23.56 2.73
C SER A 400 -15.40 -23.10 1.67
N VAL A 401 -14.10 -23.12 1.99
CA VAL A 401 -13.05 -22.61 1.10
C VAL A 401 -12.88 -23.54 -0.11
N THR A 402 -13.06 -22.98 -1.30
CA THR A 402 -12.90 -23.70 -2.58
C THR A 402 -11.75 -23.14 -3.42
N SER A 403 -11.35 -21.89 -3.19
CA SER A 403 -10.18 -21.27 -3.81
C SER A 403 -9.24 -20.78 -2.72
N PHE A 404 -8.04 -21.35 -2.66
CA PHE A 404 -7.03 -21.00 -1.67
C PHE A 404 -5.75 -20.50 -2.33
N THR A 405 -5.26 -19.34 -1.88
CA THR A 405 -3.96 -18.78 -2.29
C THR A 405 -3.09 -18.58 -1.06
N ILE A 406 -1.86 -19.06 -1.12
CA ILE A 406 -0.86 -18.87 -0.07
C ILE A 406 0.33 -18.13 -0.68
N GLU A 407 0.63 -16.95 -0.16
CA GLU A 407 1.90 -16.27 -0.37
C GLU A 407 2.79 -16.62 0.82
N ALA A 408 3.75 -17.51 0.63
CA ALA A 408 4.62 -17.98 1.70
C ALA A 408 5.91 -17.16 1.70
N SER A 409 6.15 -16.46 2.80
CA SER A 409 7.38 -15.73 3.08
C SER A 409 8.25 -16.49 4.07
N SER A 410 9.54 -16.58 3.76
CA SER A 410 10.54 -17.11 4.68
C SER A 410 11.81 -16.28 4.53
N TRP A 411 12.46 -15.99 5.66
CA TRP A 411 13.76 -15.31 5.68
C TRP A 411 14.92 -16.26 5.38
N PHE A 412 14.69 -17.58 5.48
CA PHE A 412 15.70 -18.61 5.29
C PHE A 412 15.23 -19.69 4.30
N ASP A 413 16.12 -20.13 3.42
CA ASP A 413 15.85 -21.24 2.51
C ASP A 413 15.98 -22.59 3.24
N GLY A 414 15.04 -23.51 2.96
CA GLY A 414 15.10 -24.91 3.39
C GLY A 414 14.27 -25.30 4.62
N HIS A 415 13.53 -24.38 5.24
CA HIS A 415 12.98 -24.57 6.60
C HIS A 415 11.47 -24.68 6.65
N ALA A 416 10.93 -25.84 7.08
CA ALA A 416 9.51 -26.16 7.34
C ALA A 416 8.43 -25.60 6.38
N VAL A 417 8.78 -24.95 5.27
CA VAL A 417 7.86 -24.23 4.41
C VAL A 417 6.85 -25.20 3.83
N GLY A 418 7.33 -26.33 3.31
CA GLY A 418 6.48 -27.43 2.88
C GLY A 418 5.53 -27.91 3.98
N ALA A 419 6.03 -28.12 5.20
CA ALA A 419 5.24 -28.64 6.32
C ALA A 419 4.18 -27.64 6.80
N SER A 420 4.52 -26.36 6.98
CA SER A 420 3.60 -25.30 7.40
C SER A 420 2.52 -25.06 6.36
N ILE A 421 2.89 -25.04 5.07
CA ILE A 421 1.93 -24.95 3.97
C ILE A 421 0.99 -26.17 3.99
N ALA A 422 1.53 -27.39 4.12
CA ALA A 422 0.75 -28.62 4.16
C ALA A 422 -0.25 -28.63 5.34
N LYS A 423 0.19 -28.23 6.54
CA LYS A 423 -0.66 -28.10 7.73
C LYS A 423 -1.81 -27.13 7.51
N PHE A 424 -1.57 -25.99 6.87
CA PHE A 424 -2.63 -25.04 6.55
C PHE A 424 -3.58 -25.62 5.50
N ILE A 425 -3.06 -26.21 4.42
CA ILE A 425 -3.88 -26.83 3.38
C ILE A 425 -4.80 -27.90 3.98
N ALA A 426 -4.35 -28.65 4.98
CA ALA A 426 -5.15 -29.64 5.72
C ALA A 426 -6.31 -29.02 6.54
N LYS A 427 -6.37 -27.70 6.70
CA LYS A 427 -7.54 -26.99 7.25
C LYS A 427 -8.63 -26.76 6.19
N CYS A 428 -8.33 -26.92 4.90
CA CYS A 428 -9.19 -26.56 3.77
C CYS A 428 -9.55 -27.78 2.92
N ASN A 429 -10.50 -28.60 3.38
CA ASN A 429 -10.76 -29.92 2.78
C ASN A 429 -11.57 -29.92 1.47
N ASN A 430 -12.12 -28.77 1.06
CA ASN A 430 -12.98 -28.66 -0.13
C ASN A 430 -12.36 -27.79 -1.24
N ILE A 431 -11.04 -27.58 -1.18
CA ILE A 431 -10.34 -26.77 -2.17
C ILE A 431 -10.43 -27.42 -3.55
N LYS A 432 -10.72 -26.58 -4.55
CA LYS A 432 -10.74 -26.93 -5.98
C LYS A 432 -9.61 -26.25 -6.72
N TYR A 433 -9.24 -25.05 -6.28
CA TYR A 433 -8.17 -24.23 -6.81
C TYR A 433 -7.18 -23.90 -5.70
N LEU A 434 -5.90 -24.23 -5.90
CA LEU A 434 -4.81 -23.92 -5.00
C LEU A 434 -3.74 -23.11 -5.74
N ARG A 435 -3.38 -21.95 -5.21
CA ARG A 435 -2.20 -21.19 -5.65
C ARG A 435 -1.19 -21.10 -4.52
N ILE A 436 0.06 -21.42 -4.81
CA ILE A 436 1.18 -21.26 -3.89
C ILE A 436 2.19 -20.33 -4.54
N ASP A 437 2.56 -19.27 -3.84
CA ASP A 437 3.55 -18.31 -4.31
C ASP A 437 4.64 -18.18 -3.26
N PHE A 438 5.88 -18.46 -3.64
CA PHE A 438 7.04 -18.36 -2.74
C PHE A 438 7.68 -16.98 -2.86
N SER A 439 7.65 -16.20 -1.78
CA SER A 439 8.32 -14.89 -1.69
C SER A 439 9.44 -14.93 -0.66
N GLY A 440 10.70 -15.00 -1.09
CA GLY A 440 11.86 -14.87 -0.21
C GLY A 440 12.79 -13.78 -0.72
N TRP A 441 13.29 -12.91 0.17
CA TRP A 441 14.21 -11.81 -0.18
C TRP A 441 15.68 -12.22 -0.08
N TYR A 442 15.99 -13.35 0.56
CA TYR A 442 17.36 -13.74 0.83
C TYR A 442 17.52 -15.26 0.73
N ASN A 443 18.46 -15.73 -0.11
CA ASN A 443 18.86 -17.14 -0.19
C ASN A 443 19.79 -17.49 0.99
N LEU A 444 19.37 -17.17 2.22
CA LEU A 444 20.14 -17.47 3.43
C LEU A 444 19.85 -18.91 3.84
N TYR A 445 20.85 -19.77 3.72
CA TYR A 445 20.79 -21.11 4.30
C TYR A 445 20.95 -20.99 5.82
N CYS A 446 20.01 -21.54 6.59
CA CYS A 446 20.21 -21.59 8.03
C CYS A 446 21.36 -22.54 8.36
N SER A 447 22.32 -22.03 9.12
CA SER A 447 23.50 -22.77 9.56
C SER A 447 23.45 -23.11 11.06
N GLU A 448 22.37 -22.75 11.76
CA GLU A 448 22.27 -22.80 13.23
C GLU A 448 21.94 -24.22 13.73
N PRO A 449 22.89 -24.89 14.43
CA PRO A 449 22.64 -26.19 15.05
C PRO A 449 21.72 -26.00 16.25
N GLY A 450 20.46 -26.43 16.12
CA GLY A 450 19.42 -26.27 17.16
C GLY A 450 18.20 -25.48 16.75
N CYS A 451 18.12 -25.01 15.50
CA CYS A 451 16.91 -24.43 14.93
C CYS A 451 15.74 -25.43 15.07
N LEU A 452 14.60 -25.00 15.66
CA LEU A 452 13.32 -25.74 15.64
C LEU A 452 12.74 -25.93 14.22
N CYS A 453 13.46 -25.39 13.24
CA CYS A 453 13.22 -25.44 11.81
C CYS A 453 13.44 -26.83 11.18
N HIS A 454 13.78 -27.84 11.99
CA HIS A 454 13.78 -29.23 11.57
C HIS A 454 12.38 -29.63 11.11
N GLN A 455 12.30 -30.11 9.87
CA GLN A 455 11.09 -30.74 9.35
C GLN A 455 10.69 -31.88 10.30
N PRO A 456 9.42 -31.99 10.74
CA PRO A 456 8.96 -33.22 11.36
C PRO A 456 9.21 -34.36 10.38
N GLU A 457 10.06 -35.34 10.69
CA GLU A 457 10.51 -36.33 9.68
C GLU A 457 9.35 -37.07 8.99
N ASP A 458 8.19 -37.11 9.65
CA ASP A 458 6.95 -37.78 9.28
C ASP A 458 5.88 -36.89 8.60
N TRP A 459 6.09 -35.57 8.43
CA TRP A 459 5.04 -34.71 7.85
C TRP A 459 4.68 -35.09 6.40
N LYS A 460 5.63 -35.69 5.70
CA LYS A 460 5.49 -36.15 4.30
C LYS A 460 4.51 -37.32 4.18
N ASP A 461 4.32 -38.06 5.27
CA ASP A 461 3.41 -39.20 5.34
C ASP A 461 2.03 -38.81 5.91
N GLN A 462 1.82 -37.53 6.23
CA GLN A 462 0.51 -37.05 6.69
C GLN A 462 -0.52 -37.20 5.57
N MET A 463 -1.58 -37.97 5.84
CA MET A 463 -2.69 -38.10 4.91
C MET A 463 -3.53 -36.81 4.91
N ILE A 464 -3.18 -35.90 4.02
CA ILE A 464 -4.08 -34.80 3.65
C ILE A 464 -5.05 -35.34 2.61
N SER A 465 -6.35 -35.05 2.76
CA SER A 465 -7.37 -35.42 1.78
C SER A 465 -7.76 -34.20 0.94
N LEU A 466 -7.42 -34.23 -0.35
CA LEU A 466 -7.69 -33.16 -1.32
C LEU A 466 -8.54 -33.68 -2.49
N GLU A 467 -9.63 -34.39 -2.16
CA GLU A 467 -10.50 -35.09 -3.12
C GLU A 467 -11.07 -34.21 -4.23
N ASN A 468 -11.26 -32.91 -3.95
CA ASN A 468 -11.87 -31.95 -4.87
C ASN A 468 -10.86 -31.07 -5.61
N LEU A 469 -9.56 -31.22 -5.32
CA LEU A 469 -8.54 -30.35 -5.89
C LEU A 469 -8.36 -30.65 -7.38
N ARG A 470 -8.57 -29.64 -8.23
CA ARG A 470 -8.50 -29.74 -9.69
C ARG A 470 -7.32 -29.00 -10.29
N VAL A 471 -6.99 -27.84 -9.73
CA VAL A 471 -5.96 -26.96 -10.28
C VAL A 471 -4.99 -26.53 -9.20
N VAL A 472 -3.70 -26.71 -9.47
CA VAL A 472 -2.59 -26.20 -8.65
C VAL A 472 -1.73 -25.24 -9.48
N ASP A 473 -1.52 -24.02 -9.00
CA ASP A 473 -0.67 -22.99 -9.61
C ASP A 473 0.48 -22.64 -8.66
N ILE A 474 1.71 -23.03 -8.99
CA ILE A 474 2.91 -22.78 -8.19
C ILE A 474 3.77 -21.71 -8.84
N ARG A 475 4.01 -20.61 -8.13
CA ARG A 475 4.82 -19.48 -8.60
C ARG A 475 6.12 -19.36 -7.81
N ARG A 476 7.15 -18.81 -8.46
CA ARG A 476 8.49 -18.59 -7.86
C ARG A 476 9.10 -19.87 -7.27
N PHE A 477 8.90 -21.00 -7.95
CA PHE A 477 9.34 -22.30 -7.46
C PHE A 477 10.86 -22.49 -7.56
N ALA A 478 11.50 -22.79 -6.44
CA ALA A 478 12.87 -23.32 -6.37
C ALA A 478 12.81 -24.81 -6.01
N PRO A 479 13.58 -25.70 -6.66
CA PRO A 479 13.50 -27.13 -6.45
C PRO A 479 14.30 -27.56 -5.21
N LEU A 480 13.98 -27.01 -4.05
CA LEU A 480 14.47 -27.43 -2.74
C LEU A 480 13.74 -28.69 -2.27
N ASP A 481 14.34 -29.49 -1.39
CA ASP A 481 13.81 -30.80 -1.01
C ASP A 481 12.45 -30.71 -0.30
N ASP A 482 12.22 -29.67 0.52
CA ASP A 482 10.93 -29.41 1.17
C ASP A 482 9.81 -29.10 0.17
N ARG A 483 10.10 -28.26 -0.83
CA ARG A 483 9.14 -27.86 -1.87
C ARG A 483 8.84 -29.02 -2.81
N ARG A 484 9.83 -29.88 -3.09
CA ARG A 484 9.63 -31.14 -3.82
C ARG A 484 8.72 -32.10 -3.05
N SER A 485 8.98 -32.29 -1.75
CA SER A 485 8.14 -33.13 -0.89
C SER A 485 6.71 -32.60 -0.81
N LEU A 486 6.51 -31.28 -0.74
CA LEU A 486 5.18 -30.67 -0.80
C LEU A 486 4.45 -31.00 -2.10
N VAL A 487 5.13 -30.88 -3.25
CA VAL A 487 4.52 -31.23 -4.55
C VAL A 487 4.15 -32.71 -4.63
N GLN A 488 5.00 -33.61 -4.12
CA GLN A 488 4.72 -35.05 -4.06
C GLN A 488 3.50 -35.33 -3.18
N LEU A 489 3.42 -34.70 -2.01
CA LEU A 489 2.26 -34.80 -1.12
C LEU A 489 0.98 -34.32 -1.81
N LEU A 490 0.99 -33.14 -2.43
CA LEU A 490 -0.16 -32.61 -3.16
C LEU A 490 -0.63 -33.55 -4.27
N PHE A 491 0.31 -34.15 -5.01
CA PHE A 491 -0.04 -35.10 -6.08
C PHE A 491 -0.64 -36.40 -5.52
N ALA A 492 -0.06 -36.96 -4.45
CA ALA A 492 -0.56 -38.17 -3.81
C ALA A 492 -1.94 -37.97 -3.16
N SER A 493 -2.21 -36.77 -2.64
CA SER A 493 -3.45 -36.42 -1.94
C SER A 493 -4.61 -35.99 -2.84
N SER A 494 -4.38 -35.79 -4.15
CA SER A 494 -5.34 -35.14 -5.07
C SER A 494 -5.75 -36.04 -6.24
N PRO A 495 -6.65 -37.01 -6.05
CA PRO A 495 -7.05 -37.95 -7.10
C PRO A 495 -7.81 -37.30 -8.26
N ALA A 496 -8.43 -36.14 -8.05
CA ALA A 496 -9.20 -35.40 -9.07
C ALA A 496 -8.40 -34.27 -9.76
N LEU A 497 -7.08 -34.28 -9.63
CA LEU A 497 -6.22 -33.21 -10.15
C LEU A 497 -6.21 -33.21 -11.69
N ASP A 498 -6.74 -32.15 -12.28
CA ASP A 498 -6.80 -31.95 -13.73
C ASP A 498 -5.51 -31.31 -14.26
N THR A 499 -4.95 -30.33 -13.53
CA THR A 499 -3.82 -29.53 -14.02
C THR A 499 -2.94 -29.01 -12.88
N MET A 500 -1.62 -29.09 -13.09
CA MET A 500 -0.62 -28.47 -12.22
C MET A 500 0.31 -27.60 -13.08
N HIS A 501 0.35 -26.31 -12.77
CA HIS A 501 1.25 -25.34 -13.40
C HIS A 501 2.37 -24.97 -12.43
N TRP A 502 3.60 -24.86 -12.94
CA TRP A 502 4.70 -24.28 -12.19
C TRP A 502 5.43 -23.23 -13.05
N TRP A 503 5.74 -22.10 -12.43
CA TRP A 503 6.44 -20.99 -13.07
C TRP A 503 7.72 -20.69 -12.30
N ARG A 504 8.86 -20.68 -13.01
CA ARG A 504 10.10 -20.07 -12.51
C ARG A 504 10.08 -18.58 -12.88
N ASN A 505 10.63 -17.73 -12.02
CA ASN A 505 10.86 -16.34 -12.40
C ASN A 505 11.75 -16.31 -13.67
N PRO A 506 11.47 -15.42 -14.63
CA PRO A 506 12.47 -15.07 -15.63
C PRO A 506 13.69 -14.50 -14.87
N SER A 507 14.85 -15.11 -15.10
CA SER A 507 16.15 -14.72 -14.56
C SER A 507 16.54 -13.30 -14.97
#